data_AF-A0A842P2E0-F1
#
_entry.id   AF-A0A842P2E0-F1
#
_cell.length_a   1.000
_cell.length_b   1.000
_cell.length_c   1.000
_cell.angle_alpha   90.00
_cell.angle_beta   90.00
_cell.angle_gamma   90.00
#
_symmetry.space_group_name_H-M   'P 1'
#
loop_
_entity.id
_entity.type
_entity.pdbx_description
1 polymer ?
#
loop_
_entity_poly.entity_id
_entity_poly.type
_entity_poly.pdbx_seq_one_letter_code
_entity_poly.pdbx_strand_id
1 'polypeptide(L)'
;MTKRKPFEEVYPIKDTYKRFDSRNTSFAQSRRRRQSEGLGYADDAGKVERMNKGIPGFSIVDYAFKDAAETYTGRGMNTGYYSWTSLGVATKPEGVPRWEVSPEEASKVVKKAAKF
;
A
#
# COMPACT_ATOMS: atom_id res chain seq x y z
N MET A 1 27.78 15.04 -11.22
CA MET A 1 27.18 13.82 -10.63
C MET A 1 27.39 13.87 -9.13
N THR A 2 26.33 13.98 -8.33
CA THR A 2 26.44 13.93 -6.86
C THR A 2 26.91 12.54 -6.46
N LYS A 3 28.02 12.43 -5.70
CA LYS A 3 28.48 11.16 -5.13
C LYS A 3 27.36 10.61 -4.25
N ARG A 4 26.89 9.39 -4.54
CA ARG A 4 25.94 8.69 -3.67
C ARG A 4 26.63 8.42 -2.35
N LYS A 5 25.98 8.81 -1.24
CA LYS A 5 26.42 8.47 0.11
C LYS A 5 26.35 6.94 0.29
N PRO A 6 27.27 6.33 1.05
CA PRO A 6 27.17 4.92 1.45
C PRO A 6 25.84 4.63 2.14
N PHE A 7 25.32 3.41 1.98
CA PHE A 7 24.03 3.00 2.56
C PHE A 7 24.01 3.21 4.07
N GLU A 8 25.10 2.87 4.74
CA GLU A 8 25.30 2.92 6.19
C GLU A 8 25.36 4.36 6.71
N GLU A 9 25.77 5.33 5.86
CA GLU A 9 25.72 6.76 6.20
C GLU A 9 24.28 7.29 6.14
N VAL A 10 23.46 6.77 5.23
CA VAL A 10 22.05 7.17 5.06
C VAL A 10 21.13 6.42 6.03
N TYR A 11 21.44 5.15 6.29
CA TYR A 11 20.67 4.22 7.11
C TYR A 11 21.60 3.54 8.14
N PRO A 12 21.94 4.24 9.24
CA PRO A 12 22.83 3.68 10.26
C PRO A 12 22.17 2.46 10.92
N ILE A 13 22.85 1.33 10.84
CA ILE A 13 22.42 0.06 11.45
C ILE A 13 23.05 -0.03 12.83
N LYS A 14 22.24 -0.34 13.84
CA LYS A 14 22.72 -0.70 15.19
C LYS A 14 22.52 -2.18 15.41
N ASP A 15 23.42 -2.81 16.16
CA ASP A 15 23.35 -4.25 16.47
C ASP A 15 22.07 -4.67 17.20
N THR A 16 21.38 -3.70 17.81
CA THR A 16 20.11 -3.92 18.51
C THR A 16 18.89 -3.94 17.60
N TYR A 17 19.04 -3.64 16.30
CA TYR A 17 17.92 -3.59 15.37
C TYR A 17 17.35 -4.99 15.11
N LYS A 18 16.02 -5.06 15.12
CA LYS A 18 15.24 -6.27 14.83
C LYS A 18 14.23 -5.96 13.74
N ARG A 19 13.78 -7.00 13.02
CA ARG A 19 12.67 -6.86 12.07
C ARG A 19 11.47 -6.26 12.80
N PHE A 20 10.89 -5.21 12.21
CA PHE A 20 9.72 -4.55 12.77
C PHE A 20 8.46 -5.38 12.53
N ASP A 21 7.65 -5.54 13.56
CA ASP A 21 6.31 -6.14 13.46
C ASP A 21 5.31 -5.08 13.00
N SER A 22 4.74 -5.24 11.81
CA SER A 22 3.79 -4.28 11.21
C SER A 22 2.53 -4.03 12.06
N ARG A 23 2.21 -4.93 12.99
CA ARG A 23 1.12 -4.77 13.96
C ARG A 23 1.40 -3.69 15.02
N ASN A 24 2.66 -3.27 15.14
CA ASN A 24 3.08 -2.22 16.07
C ASN A 24 3.07 -0.81 15.44
N THR A 25 2.57 -0.66 14.20
CA THR A 25 2.32 0.68 13.64
C THR A 25 1.22 1.40 14.44
N SER A 26 1.28 2.73 14.52
CA SER A 26 0.23 3.54 15.17
C SER A 26 -1.15 3.27 14.57
N PHE A 27 -1.24 2.98 13.26
CA PHE A 27 -2.49 2.60 12.59
C PHE A 27 -3.01 1.23 13.03
N ALA A 28 -2.15 0.21 13.12
CA ALA A 28 -2.56 -1.13 13.55
C ALA A 28 -2.95 -1.16 15.04
N GLN A 29 -2.20 -0.44 15.88
CA GLN A 29 -2.51 -0.35 17.31
C GLN A 29 -3.76 0.51 17.59
N SER A 30 -3.93 1.63 16.88
CA SER A 30 -5.14 2.46 17.03
C SER A 30 -6.40 1.76 16.53
N ARG A 31 -6.34 0.87 15.53
CA ARG A 31 -7.50 0.04 15.15
C ARG A 31 -7.98 -0.84 16.30
N ARG A 32 -7.06 -1.46 17.05
CA ARG A 32 -7.40 -2.27 18.24
C ARG A 32 -8.06 -1.44 19.33
N ARG A 33 -7.60 -0.20 19.54
CA ARG A 33 -8.18 0.73 20.53
C ARG A 33 -9.49 1.38 20.06
N ARG A 34 -9.65 1.66 18.77
CA ARG A 34 -10.87 2.28 18.22
C ARG A 34 -12.05 1.34 18.11
N GLN A 35 -11.81 0.03 18.01
CA GLN A 35 -12.89 -0.97 18.14
C GLN A 35 -13.63 -0.88 19.48
N SER A 36 -13.05 -0.25 20.53
CA SER A 36 -13.73 0.02 21.79
C SER A 36 -14.30 1.44 21.95
N GLU A 37 -14.00 2.39 21.05
CA GLU A 37 -14.36 3.81 21.22
C GLU A 37 -15.23 4.41 20.09
N GLY A 38 -15.51 3.65 19.01
CA GLY A 38 -16.61 3.97 18.08
C GLY A 38 -16.49 5.23 17.20
N LEU A 39 -15.31 5.84 17.09
CA LEU A 39 -15.06 7.03 16.25
C LEU A 39 -13.79 6.91 15.39
N GLY A 40 -13.84 5.98 14.45
CA GLY A 40 -12.88 5.80 13.37
C GLY A 40 -12.93 6.90 12.29
N TYR A 41 -11.92 6.91 11.42
CA TYR A 41 -11.92 7.78 10.24
C TYR A 41 -12.98 7.33 9.21
N ALA A 42 -13.20 6.01 9.14
CA ALA A 42 -14.03 5.39 8.11
C ALA A 42 -15.42 4.97 8.61
N ASP A 43 -15.77 5.20 9.87
CA ASP A 43 -17.10 4.87 10.38
C ASP A 43 -18.10 5.99 10.13
N ASP A 44 -19.37 5.62 9.99
CA ASP A 44 -20.40 6.60 9.63
C ASP A 44 -20.62 7.62 10.75
N ALA A 45 -20.49 7.20 12.03
CA ALA A 45 -20.59 8.10 13.18
C ALA A 45 -19.51 9.20 13.14
N GLY A 46 -18.25 8.84 12.91
CA GLY A 46 -17.17 9.82 12.79
C GLY A 46 -17.26 10.66 11.51
N LYS A 47 -17.79 10.11 10.42
CA LYS A 47 -18.08 10.90 9.20
C LYS A 47 -19.13 11.98 9.47
N VAL A 48 -20.24 11.61 10.10
CA VAL A 48 -21.33 12.52 10.49
C VAL A 48 -20.83 13.60 11.44
N GLU A 49 -20.04 13.24 12.45
CA GLU A 49 -19.48 14.20 13.40
C GLU A 49 -18.62 15.27 12.69
N ARG A 50 -17.74 14.87 11.77
CA ARG A 50 -16.86 15.81 11.04
C ARG A 50 -17.65 16.70 10.08
N MET A 51 -18.66 16.14 9.41
CA MET A 51 -19.58 16.91 8.57
C MET A 51 -20.31 17.98 9.38
N ASN A 52 -20.87 17.59 10.53
CA ASN A 52 -21.60 18.51 11.41
C ASN A 52 -20.72 19.61 12.00
N LYS A 53 -19.43 19.31 12.26
CA LYS A 53 -18.44 20.30 12.70
C LYS A 53 -17.94 21.22 11.58
N GLY A 54 -18.36 21.01 10.33
CA GLY A 54 -17.96 21.83 9.19
C GLY A 54 -16.45 21.78 8.90
N ILE A 55 -15.78 20.67 9.23
CA ILE A 55 -14.34 20.55 9.03
C ILE A 55 -14.04 20.51 7.51
N PRO A 56 -13.18 21.39 6.98
CA PRO A 56 -12.83 21.38 5.56
C PRO A 56 -12.24 20.02 5.12
N GLY A 57 -12.68 19.53 3.96
CA GLY A 57 -12.24 18.23 3.40
C GLY A 57 -13.00 17.01 3.92
N PHE A 58 -14.12 17.21 4.64
CA PHE A 58 -14.96 16.14 5.17
C PHE A 58 -16.43 16.29 4.79
N SER A 59 -16.73 16.99 3.70
CA SER A 59 -18.10 17.05 3.16
C SER A 59 -18.52 15.72 2.55
N ILE A 60 -19.82 15.57 2.28
CA ILE A 60 -20.34 14.41 1.55
C ILE A 60 -19.68 14.24 0.17
N VAL A 61 -19.34 15.36 -0.50
CA VAL A 61 -18.69 15.35 -1.81
C VAL A 61 -17.24 14.85 -1.68
N ASP A 62 -16.53 15.27 -0.63
CA ASP A 62 -15.16 14.81 -0.38
C ASP A 62 -15.11 13.30 -0.12
N TYR A 63 -16.05 12.78 0.68
CA TYR A 63 -16.17 11.35 0.91
C TYR A 63 -16.56 10.58 -0.36
N ALA A 64 -17.50 11.09 -1.15
CA ALA A 64 -17.89 10.46 -2.41
C ALA A 64 -16.71 10.40 -3.40
N PHE A 65 -15.94 11.49 -3.52
CA PHE A 65 -14.73 11.53 -4.34
C PHE A 65 -13.69 10.52 -3.85
N LYS A 66 -13.42 10.49 -2.53
CA LYS A 66 -12.49 9.54 -1.93
C LYS A 66 -12.89 8.09 -2.19
N ASP A 67 -14.16 7.75 -1.98
CA ASP A 67 -14.66 6.39 -2.14
C ASP A 67 -14.63 5.95 -3.62
N ALA A 68 -14.89 6.87 -4.56
CA ALA A 68 -14.68 6.62 -6.00
C ALA A 68 -13.20 6.43 -6.36
N ALA A 69 -12.30 7.22 -5.76
CA ALA A 69 -10.87 7.15 -6.01
C ALA A 69 -10.21 5.87 -5.44
N GLU A 70 -10.73 5.32 -4.33
CA GLU A 70 -10.15 4.14 -3.65
C GLU A 70 -10.70 2.79 -4.13
N THR A 71 -11.40 2.74 -5.27
CA THR A 71 -11.99 1.52 -5.85
C THR A 71 -10.97 0.40 -6.13
N TYR A 72 -9.69 0.76 -6.31
CA TYR A 72 -8.60 -0.18 -6.58
C TYR A 72 -7.91 -0.73 -5.30
N THR A 73 -8.35 -0.35 -4.11
CA THR A 73 -7.62 -0.67 -2.88
C THR A 73 -8.06 -2.02 -2.28
N GLY A 74 -7.08 -2.91 -2.03
CA GLY A 74 -7.26 -4.15 -1.26
C GLY A 74 -6.82 -3.98 0.20
N ARG A 75 -7.56 -4.54 1.16
CA ARG A 75 -7.18 -4.47 2.59
C ARG A 75 -6.31 -5.68 2.98
N GLY A 76 -5.00 -5.57 2.77
CA GLY A 76 -4.02 -6.46 3.39
C GLY A 76 -3.05 -7.13 2.42
N MET A 77 -1.96 -7.68 2.98
CA MET A 77 -0.99 -8.45 2.20
C MET A 77 -1.64 -9.70 1.63
N ASN A 78 -1.29 -10.05 0.39
CA ASN A 78 -1.79 -11.25 -0.29
C ASN A 78 -3.32 -11.29 -0.43
N THR A 79 -3.95 -10.14 -0.68
CA THR A 79 -5.42 -10.03 -0.91
C THR A 79 -5.71 -9.07 -2.05
N GLY A 80 -6.78 -9.33 -2.81
CA GLY A 80 -7.20 -8.47 -3.93
C GLY A 80 -6.03 -8.15 -4.88
N TYR A 81 -5.84 -6.88 -5.20
CA TYR A 81 -4.74 -6.40 -6.04
C TYR A 81 -3.32 -6.61 -5.48
N TYR A 82 -3.18 -7.01 -4.21
CA TYR A 82 -1.89 -7.35 -3.57
C TYR A 82 -1.63 -8.85 -3.48
N SER A 83 -2.41 -9.67 -4.20
CA SER A 83 -2.19 -11.12 -4.28
C SER A 83 -0.77 -11.44 -4.75
N TRP A 84 -0.16 -12.47 -4.15
CA TRP A 84 1.11 -13.02 -4.63
C TRP A 84 0.94 -14.02 -5.77
N THR A 85 -0.30 -14.43 -6.04
CA THR A 85 -0.68 -15.24 -7.19
C THR A 85 -1.37 -14.39 -8.25
N SER A 86 -1.25 -14.81 -9.52
CA SER A 86 -1.96 -14.15 -10.62
C SER A 86 -3.46 -14.10 -10.35
N LEU A 87 -4.07 -12.94 -10.61
CA LEU A 87 -5.53 -12.74 -10.54
C LEU A 87 -6.28 -13.33 -11.75
N GLY A 88 -5.57 -14.03 -12.66
CA GLY A 88 -6.17 -14.69 -13.82
C GLY A 88 -6.44 -13.78 -15.02
N VAL A 89 -6.20 -12.46 -14.91
CA VAL A 89 -6.37 -11.51 -16.02
C VAL A 89 -5.34 -11.75 -17.13
N ALA A 90 -4.14 -12.17 -16.76
CA ALA A 90 -3.09 -12.58 -17.70
C ALA A 90 -2.64 -14.01 -17.39
N THR A 91 -2.72 -14.87 -18.39
CA THR A 91 -2.32 -16.27 -18.32
C THR A 91 -1.22 -16.55 -19.32
N LYS A 92 -0.15 -17.23 -18.88
CA LYS A 92 0.86 -17.75 -19.80
C LYS A 92 0.20 -18.80 -20.70
N PRO A 93 0.27 -18.66 -22.04
CA PRO A 93 -0.23 -19.69 -22.93
C PRO A 93 0.39 -21.07 -22.64
N GLU A 94 -0.40 -22.12 -22.84
CA GLU A 94 0.09 -23.49 -22.76
C GLU A 94 1.12 -23.76 -23.86
N GLY A 95 2.06 -24.68 -23.61
CA GLY A 95 3.13 -25.03 -24.57
C GLY A 95 4.26 -24.00 -24.71
N VAL A 96 4.10 -22.76 -24.23
CA VAL A 96 5.16 -21.74 -24.28
C VAL A 96 6.07 -21.87 -23.05
N PRO A 97 7.41 -22.02 -23.21
CA PRO A 97 8.34 -22.12 -22.07
C PRO A 97 8.36 -20.82 -21.25
N ARG A 98 8.93 -20.89 -20.04
CA ARG A 98 9.21 -19.69 -19.25
C ARG A 98 10.23 -18.84 -20.00
N TRP A 99 10.04 -17.52 -19.92
CA TRP A 99 11.01 -16.59 -20.45
C TRP A 99 12.23 -16.55 -19.52
N GLU A 100 13.40 -16.90 -20.05
CA GLU A 100 14.67 -16.94 -19.33
C GLU A 100 15.70 -16.10 -20.08
N VAL A 101 16.20 -15.05 -19.42
CA VAL A 101 17.21 -14.12 -19.96
C VAL A 101 18.13 -13.66 -18.83
N SER A 102 19.18 -12.90 -19.17
CA SER A 102 20.05 -12.32 -18.16
C SER A 102 19.33 -11.26 -17.30
N PRO A 103 19.80 -11.02 -16.06
CA PRO A 103 19.23 -9.98 -15.19
C PRO A 103 19.22 -8.58 -15.82
N GLU A 104 20.21 -8.25 -16.65
CA GLU A 104 20.33 -6.96 -17.33
C GLU A 104 19.18 -6.76 -18.32
N GLU A 105 18.86 -7.79 -19.10
CA GLU A 105 17.77 -7.73 -20.08
C GLU A 105 16.39 -7.76 -19.38
N ALA A 106 16.23 -8.61 -18.36
CA ALA A 106 15.05 -8.61 -17.51
C ALA A 106 14.77 -7.22 -16.90
N SER A 107 15.81 -6.54 -16.42
CA SER A 107 15.71 -5.20 -15.85
C SER A 107 15.16 -4.16 -16.85
N LYS A 108 15.59 -4.22 -18.13
CA LYS A 108 15.09 -3.30 -19.16
C LYS A 108 13.60 -3.49 -19.41
N VAL A 109 13.16 -4.74 -19.56
CA VAL A 109 11.76 -5.09 -19.81
C VAL A 109 10.88 -4.68 -18.64
N VAL A 110 11.26 -5.04 -17.40
CA VAL A 110 10.50 -4.69 -16.19
C VAL A 110 10.41 -3.17 -16.01
N LYS A 111 11.48 -2.42 -16.24
CA LYS A 111 11.46 -0.95 -16.17
C LYS A 111 10.55 -0.32 -17.22
N LYS A 112 10.51 -0.88 -18.43
CA LYS A 112 9.61 -0.43 -19.48
C LYS A 112 8.16 -0.72 -19.09
N ALA A 113 7.87 -1.94 -18.64
CA ALA A 113 6.54 -2.35 -18.19
C ALA A 113 6.04 -1.48 -17.04
N ALA A 114 6.87 -1.18 -16.03
CA ALA A 114 6.49 -0.37 -14.87
C ALA A 114 6.15 1.11 -15.17
N LYS A 115 6.37 1.58 -16.40
CA LYS A 115 5.97 2.93 -16.83
C LYS A 115 4.54 2.99 -17.38
N PHE A 116 3.98 1.85 -17.75
CA PHE A 116 2.62 1.72 -18.28
C PHE A 116 1.71 1.15 -17.19
#